data_AF-A0A6P2BKC0-F1
#
_entry.id   AF-A0A6P2BKC0-F1
#
_cell.length_a   1.000
_cell.length_b   1.000
_cell.length_c   1.000
_cell.angle_alpha   90.00
_cell.angle_beta   90.00
_cell.angle_gamma   90.00
#
_symmetry.space_group_name_H-M   'P 1'
#
loop_
_entity.id
_entity.type
_entity.pdbx_description
1 polymer ?
#
loop_
_entity_poly.entity_id
_entity_poly.type
_entity_poly.pdbx_seq_one_letter_code
_entity_poly.pdbx_strand_id
1 'polypeptide(L)'
;MSNLEALRSEIDQLDEKLIELLAERFAVSRRVGKLKRSSVLPPRDEEREQRQLQRVRGLAQAHGVSPELAEAVLRLIVDTVVVEHQEE
;
A
#
# COMPACT_ATOMS: atom_id res chain seq x y z
N MET A 1 -0.31 27.12 -22.60
CA MET A 1 -0.80 25.93 -21.90
C MET A 1 -2.00 26.36 -21.07
N SER A 2 -3.11 25.66 -21.18
CA SER A 2 -4.29 25.95 -20.36
C SER A 2 -4.04 25.54 -18.91
N ASN A 3 -4.69 26.21 -17.95
CA ASN A 3 -4.60 25.86 -16.53
C ASN A 3 -4.95 24.36 -16.29
N LEU A 4 -5.81 23.79 -17.12
CA LEU A 4 -6.18 22.37 -17.07
C LEU A 4 -5.04 21.43 -17.48
N GLU A 5 -4.25 21.78 -18.51
CA GLU A 5 -3.11 20.97 -18.95
C GLU A 5 -2.01 20.92 -17.89
N ALA A 6 -1.74 22.06 -17.24
CA ALA A 6 -0.77 22.13 -16.14
C ALA A 6 -1.19 21.22 -14.97
N LEU A 7 -2.43 21.34 -14.52
CA LEU A 7 -2.97 20.50 -13.43
C LEU A 7 -2.96 19.01 -13.77
N ARG A 8 -3.21 18.64 -15.04
CA ARG A 8 -3.09 17.23 -15.49
C ARG A 8 -1.67 16.73 -15.44
N SER A 9 -0.70 17.55 -15.87
CA SER A 9 0.71 17.18 -15.75
C SER A 9 1.15 17.01 -14.30
N GLU A 10 0.61 17.82 -13.37
CA GLU A 10 0.86 17.63 -11.94
C GLU A 10 0.28 16.30 -11.43
N ILE A 11 -0.91 15.90 -11.90
CA ILE A 11 -1.50 14.58 -11.58
C ILE A 11 -0.60 13.45 -12.10
N ASP A 12 -0.18 13.52 -13.37
CA ASP A 12 0.68 12.48 -13.97
C ASP A 12 2.00 12.30 -13.17
N GLN A 13 2.59 13.40 -12.70
CA GLN A 13 3.78 13.36 -11.84
C GLN A 13 3.53 12.77 -10.46
N LEU A 14 2.34 12.98 -9.89
CA LEU A 14 1.95 12.35 -8.62
C LEU A 14 1.72 10.86 -8.81
N ASP A 15 1.10 10.45 -9.92
CA ASP A 15 0.87 9.05 -10.25
C ASP A 15 2.19 8.28 -10.41
N GLU A 16 3.20 8.86 -11.05
CA GLU A 16 4.54 8.27 -11.14
C GLU A 16 5.13 8.00 -9.73
N LYS A 17 5.07 8.99 -8.84
CA LYS A 17 5.53 8.84 -7.44
C LYS A 17 4.74 7.79 -6.66
N LEU A 18 3.44 7.67 -6.92
CA LEU A 18 2.61 6.64 -6.29
C LEU A 18 3.08 5.24 -6.72
N ILE A 19 3.39 5.04 -8.00
CA ILE A 19 3.90 3.77 -8.51
C ILE A 19 5.29 3.45 -7.94
N GLU A 20 6.19 4.44 -7.85
CA GLU A 20 7.51 4.27 -7.22
C GLU A 20 7.39 3.82 -5.75
N LEU A 21 6.54 4.51 -4.97
CA LEU A 21 6.30 4.17 -3.56
C LEU A 21 5.67 2.79 -3.39
N LEU A 22 4.78 2.40 -4.30
CA LEU A 22 4.23 1.03 -4.31
C LEU A 22 5.35 0.02 -4.56
N ALA A 23 6.20 0.22 -5.57
CA ALA A 23 7.30 -0.69 -5.86
C ALA A 23 8.23 -0.88 -4.64
N GLU A 24 8.58 0.20 -3.94
CA GLU A 24 9.35 0.15 -2.69
C GLU A 24 8.62 -0.64 -1.61
N ARG A 25 7.34 -0.35 -1.39
CA ARG A 25 6.51 -1.05 -0.38
C ARG A 25 6.43 -2.55 -0.66
N PHE A 26 6.26 -2.95 -1.92
CA PHE A 26 6.23 -4.35 -2.34
C PHE A 26 7.60 -5.03 -2.14
N ALA A 27 8.71 -4.33 -2.41
CA ALA A 27 10.04 -4.86 -2.15
C ALA A 27 10.27 -5.17 -0.67
N VAL A 28 9.77 -4.31 0.24
CA VAL A 28 9.79 -4.58 1.68
C VAL A 28 8.89 -5.76 2.04
N SER A 29 7.66 -5.81 1.50
CA SER A 29 6.73 -6.92 1.72
C SER A 29 7.30 -8.27 1.33
N ARG A 30 7.98 -8.38 0.17
CA ARG A 30 8.66 -9.61 -0.27
C ARG A 30 9.73 -10.07 0.70
N ARG A 31 10.51 -9.14 1.26
CA ARG A 31 11.51 -9.45 2.30
C ARG A 31 10.84 -9.98 3.58
N VAL A 32 9.71 -9.40 3.97
CA VAL A 32 8.89 -9.88 5.09
C VAL A 32 8.35 -11.29 4.79
N GLY A 33 7.83 -11.55 3.58
CA GLY A 33 7.36 -12.86 3.17
C GLY A 33 8.45 -13.93 3.25
N LYS A 34 9.64 -13.65 2.71
CA LYS A 34 10.82 -14.53 2.81
C LYS A 34 11.17 -14.86 4.27
N LEU A 35 11.18 -13.85 5.14
CA LEU A 35 11.47 -14.04 6.56
C LEU A 35 10.39 -14.85 7.28
N LYS A 36 9.10 -14.62 6.95
CA LYS A 36 8.00 -15.39 7.50
C LYS A 36 8.10 -16.86 7.10
N ARG A 37 8.41 -17.15 5.84
CA ARG A 37 8.63 -18.52 5.34
C ARG A 37 9.79 -19.21 6.06
N SER A 38 10.95 -18.54 6.19
CA SER A 38 12.11 -19.12 6.88
C SER A 38 11.89 -19.35 8.38
N SER A 39 10.94 -18.62 8.98
CA SER A 39 10.64 -18.68 10.42
C SER A 39 9.34 -19.42 10.75
N VAL A 40 8.73 -20.10 9.76
CA VAL A 40 7.46 -20.84 9.88
C VAL A 40 6.33 -19.98 10.47
N LEU A 41 6.30 -18.69 10.11
CA LEU A 41 5.25 -17.76 10.50
C LEU A 41 4.09 -17.79 9.50
N PRO A 42 2.84 -17.57 9.96
CA PRO A 42 1.68 -17.55 9.09
C PRO A 42 1.75 -16.40 8.07
N PRO A 43 1.22 -16.62 6.85
CA PRO A 43 1.22 -15.61 5.79
C PRO A 43 0.45 -14.35 6.22
N ARG A 44 -0.71 -14.53 6.88
CA ARG A 44 -1.49 -13.45 7.48
C ARG A 44 -1.25 -13.32 8.98
N ASP A 45 -1.34 -12.08 9.45
CA ASP A 45 -1.24 -11.71 10.86
C ASP A 45 -2.34 -10.69 11.12
N GLU A 46 -3.48 -11.18 11.63
CA GLU A 46 -4.70 -10.39 11.80
C GLU A 46 -4.47 -9.19 12.72
N GLU A 47 -3.71 -9.36 13.79
CA GLU A 47 -3.42 -8.30 14.74
C GLU A 47 -2.58 -7.20 14.08
N ARG A 48 -1.59 -7.59 13.25
CA ARG A 48 -0.81 -6.65 12.46
C ARG A 48 -1.65 -5.93 11.42
N GLU A 49 -2.56 -6.63 10.73
CA GLU A 49 -3.47 -6.04 9.74
C GLU A 49 -4.41 -5.01 10.39
N GLN A 50 -5.02 -5.33 11.54
CA GLN A 50 -5.85 -4.38 12.29
C GLN A 50 -5.10 -3.11 12.70
N ARG A 51 -3.85 -3.25 13.18
CA ARG A 51 -2.99 -2.08 13.49
C ARG A 51 -2.68 -1.25 12.25
N GLN A 52 -2.47 -1.86 11.09
CA GLN A 52 -2.24 -1.12 9.84
C GLN A 52 -3.48 -0.35 9.42
N LEU A 53 -4.66 -0.97 9.52
CA LEU A 53 -5.94 -0.34 9.20
C LEU A 53 -6.21 0.88 10.10
N GLN A 54 -6.05 0.75 11.41
CA GLN A 54 -6.22 1.87 12.33
C GLN A 54 -5.25 3.01 12.02
N ARG A 55 -3.97 2.69 11.77
CA ARG A 55 -2.96 3.69 11.43
C ARG A 55 -3.26 4.38 10.10
N VAL A 56 -3.67 3.66 9.06
CA VAL A 56 -3.94 4.25 7.74
C VAL A 56 -5.19 5.14 7.78
N ARG A 57 -6.22 4.76 8.55
CA ARG A 57 -7.40 5.62 8.77
C ARG A 57 -7.02 6.93 9.47
N GLY A 58 -6.17 6.88 10.49
CA GLY A 58 -5.67 8.08 11.16
C GLY A 58 -4.86 8.99 10.24
N LEU A 59 -3.99 8.42 9.40
CA LEU A 59 -3.24 9.19 8.39
C LEU A 59 -4.18 9.80 7.35
N ALA A 60 -5.18 9.05 6.88
CA ALA A 60 -6.14 9.54 5.90
C ALA A 60 -6.89 10.78 6.43
N GLN A 61 -7.38 10.72 7.66
CA GLN A 61 -8.03 11.86 8.31
C GLN A 61 -7.09 13.08 8.42
N ALA A 62 -5.84 12.86 8.83
CA ALA A 62 -4.86 13.93 8.97
C ALA A 62 -4.50 14.62 7.64
N HIS A 63 -4.59 13.90 6.53
CA HIS A 63 -4.26 14.41 5.18
C HIS A 63 -5.50 14.77 4.34
N GLY A 64 -6.71 14.75 4.91
CA GLY A 64 -7.93 15.10 4.19
C GLY A 64 -8.36 14.05 3.14
N VAL A 65 -7.90 12.81 3.28
CA VAL A 65 -8.28 11.67 2.43
C VAL A 65 -9.39 10.87 3.11
N SER A 66 -10.32 10.32 2.32
CA SER A 66 -11.34 9.41 2.86
C SER A 66 -10.68 8.20 3.56
N PRO A 67 -11.01 7.93 4.83
CA PRO A 67 -10.53 6.74 5.54
C PRO A 67 -10.89 5.44 4.83
N GLU A 68 -12.05 5.41 4.18
CA GLU A 68 -12.57 4.27 3.43
C GLU A 68 -11.74 4.02 2.16
N LEU A 69 -11.36 5.08 1.44
CA LEU A 69 -10.45 4.98 0.30
C LEU A 69 -9.08 4.47 0.74
N ALA A 70 -8.52 5.03 1.80
CA ALA A 70 -7.21 4.63 2.30
C ALA A 70 -7.19 3.17 2.79
N GLU A 71 -8.27 2.74 3.43
CA GLU A 71 -8.48 1.34 3.81
C GLU A 71 -8.58 0.42 2.59
N ALA A 72 -9.37 0.78 1.58
CA ALA A 72 -9.51 -0.01 0.36
C ALA A 72 -8.16 -0.19 -0.36
N VAL A 73 -7.37 0.88 -0.47
CA VAL A 73 -6.01 0.83 -1.04
C VAL A 73 -5.10 -0.09 -0.22
N LEU A 74 -5.10 0.04 1.11
CA LEU A 74 -4.28 -0.82 1.96
C LEU A 74 -4.66 -2.30 1.83
N ARG A 75 -5.95 -2.62 1.82
CA ARG A 75 -6.46 -3.99 1.65
C ARG A 75 -6.02 -4.57 0.33
N LEU A 76 -6.20 -3.83 -0.77
CA LEU A 76 -5.76 -4.26 -2.10
C LEU A 76 -4.27 -4.61 -2.09
N ILE A 77 -3.42 -3.74 -1.56
CA ILE A 77 -1.98 -4.00 -1.52
C ILE A 77 -1.65 -5.25 -0.68
N VAL A 78 -2.29 -5.41 0.49
CA VAL A 78 -2.06 -6.59 1.36
C VAL A 78 -2.51 -7.87 0.66
N ASP A 79 -3.69 -7.86 0.03
CA ASP A 79 -4.22 -9.03 -0.67
C ASP A 79 -3.32 -9.44 -1.84
N THR A 80 -2.85 -8.48 -2.66
CA THR A 80 -1.88 -8.75 -3.74
C THR A 80 -0.59 -9.36 -3.20
N VAL A 81 -0.02 -8.79 -2.14
CA VAL A 81 1.21 -9.31 -1.51
C VAL A 81 1.03 -10.74 -0.99
N VAL A 82 -0.14 -11.07 -0.40
CA VAL A 82 -0.41 -12.42 0.09
C VAL A 82 -0.46 -13.42 -1.06
N VAL A 83 -1.09 -13.07 -2.18
CA VAL A 83 -1.12 -13.90 -3.39
C VAL A 83 0.29 -14.10 -3.96
N GLU A 84 1.06 -13.02 -4.15
CA GLU A 84 2.45 -13.11 -4.65
C GLU A 84 3.33 -14.03 -3.77
N HIS A 85 3.16 -14.00 -2.45
CA HIS A 85 3.92 -14.86 -1.55
C HIS A 85 3.54 -16.35 -1.61
N GLN A 86 2.34 -16.67 -2.10
CA GLN A 86 1.87 -18.05 -2.28
C GLN A 86 2.35 -18.66 -3.60
N GLU A 87 2.68 -17.83 -4.59
CA GLU A 87 3.17 -18.24 -5.90
C GLU A 87 4.71 -18.39 -5.97
N GLU A 88 5.45 -17.87 -4.97
CA GLU A 88 6.92 -17.99 -4.79
C GLU A 88 7.34 -19.18 -3.91
#